data_AF-A0A212PEV1-F1
#
_entry.id   AF-A0A212PEV1-F1
#
_cell.length_a   1.000
_cell.length_b   1.000
_cell.length_c   1.000
_cell.angle_alpha   90.00
_cell.angle_beta   90.00
_cell.angle_gamma   90.00
#
_symmetry.space_group_name_H-M   'P 1'
#
loop_
_entity.id
_entity.type
_entity.pdbx_description
1 polymer ?
#
loop_
_entity_poly.entity_id
_entity_poly.type
_entity_poly.pdbx_seq_one_letter_code
_entity_poly.pdbx_strand_id
1 'polypeptide(L)'
;MRIEDLEELLNSRIIAAYSGGMSVVEINRALGRSRVEFVHGLLRDTGYIQPMARSEYRRTYDIDFRFSSVLRKMGYSFGRWCLGWKMDPSSAAVDLKTQPKNGEITAAHEALRRDFPEVHFRIFGGPSPKRRPRAGEFSSPPTVMIAWDMTRDGYVAKIVEHPTVEEIGVDWEHAVERIRTAYGLFERITKLNKAIRLKATE
;
A
#
# COMPACT_ATOMS: atom_id res chain seq x y z
N MET A 1 1.22 15.48 -17.09
CA MET A 1 1.93 14.37 -16.45
C MET A 1 1.55 13.14 -17.21
N ARG A 2 2.55 12.48 -17.77
CA ARG A 2 2.39 11.22 -18.48
C ARG A 2 2.43 10.04 -17.50
N ILE A 3 2.11 8.85 -17.98
CA ILE A 3 2.15 7.60 -17.22
C ILE A 3 3.52 7.44 -16.55
N GLU A 4 4.62 7.66 -17.27
CA GLU A 4 5.97 7.47 -16.73
C GLU A 4 6.23 8.43 -15.54
N ASP A 5 5.85 9.70 -15.69
CA ASP A 5 5.95 10.70 -14.61
C ASP A 5 5.13 10.28 -13.37
N LEU A 6 3.93 9.73 -13.62
CA LEU A 6 3.02 9.28 -12.59
C LEU A 6 3.53 8.02 -11.87
N GLU A 7 4.17 7.09 -12.59
CA GLU A 7 4.79 5.91 -11.98
C GLU A 7 5.96 6.28 -11.08
N GLU A 8 6.84 7.17 -11.55
CA GLU A 8 7.96 7.68 -10.75
C GLU A 8 7.46 8.45 -9.52
N LEU A 9 6.45 9.30 -9.71
CA LEU A 9 5.82 10.02 -8.60
C LEU A 9 5.16 9.06 -7.60
N LEU A 10 4.47 8.01 -8.07
CA LEU A 10 3.89 7.01 -7.18
C LEU A 10 4.97 6.29 -6.36
N ASN A 11 6.06 5.87 -7.01
CA ASN A 11 7.16 5.18 -6.36
C ASN A 11 7.83 6.04 -5.29
N SER A 12 8.12 7.30 -5.61
CA SER A 12 8.69 8.25 -4.65
C SER A 12 7.76 8.52 -3.46
N ARG A 13 6.44 8.59 -3.67
CA ARG A 13 5.47 8.74 -2.59
C ARG A 13 5.35 7.51 -1.70
N ILE A 14 5.48 6.31 -2.25
CA ILE A 14 5.52 5.06 -1.46
C ILE A 14 6.75 5.06 -0.55
N ILE A 15 7.92 5.42 -1.09
CA ILE A 15 9.15 5.52 -0.33
C ILE A 15 9.03 6.58 0.78
N ALA A 16 8.52 7.77 0.45
CA ALA A 16 8.31 8.84 1.42
C ALA A 16 7.35 8.43 2.54
N ALA A 17 6.26 7.72 2.21
CA ALA A 17 5.32 7.20 3.21
C ALA A 17 5.99 6.22 4.18
N TYR A 18 6.80 5.30 3.65
CA TYR A 18 7.52 4.32 4.47
C TYR A 18 8.59 4.97 5.35
N SER A 19 9.38 5.89 4.78
CA SER A 19 10.35 6.70 5.53
C SER A 19 9.70 7.57 6.60
N GLY A 20 8.46 8.01 6.37
CA GLY A 20 7.60 8.69 7.34
C GLY A 20 6.97 7.77 8.41
N GLY A 21 7.36 6.49 8.45
CA GLY A 21 6.93 5.55 9.48
C GLY A 21 5.61 4.84 9.21
N MET A 22 5.06 4.91 7.99
CA MET A 22 3.94 4.05 7.57
C MET A 22 4.42 2.63 7.28
N SER A 23 3.62 1.64 7.66
CA SER A 23 3.91 0.25 7.32
C SER A 23 3.58 -0.09 5.87
N VAL A 24 4.14 -1.19 5.36
CA VAL A 24 3.78 -1.75 4.05
C VAL A 24 2.27 -1.98 3.93
N VAL A 25 1.62 -2.44 5.00
CA VAL A 25 0.19 -2.74 5.03
C VAL A 25 -0.64 -1.46 4.98
N GLU A 26 -0.24 -0.41 5.71
CA GLU A 26 -0.90 0.89 5.69
C GLU A 26 -0.81 1.55 4.32
N ILE A 27 0.38 1.55 3.71
CA ILE A 27 0.60 2.08 2.36
C ILE A 27 -0.24 1.29 1.35
N ASN A 28 -0.20 -0.04 1.41
CA ASN A 28 -0.97 -0.90 0.49
C ASN A 28 -2.48 -0.66 0.60
N ARG A 29 -2.99 -0.44 1.83
CA ARG A 29 -4.38 -0.11 2.10
C ARG A 29 -4.75 1.27 1.52
N ALA A 30 -3.88 2.26 1.66
CA ALA A 30 -4.10 3.59 1.07
C ALA A 30 -4.16 3.55 -0.46
N LEU A 31 -3.36 2.67 -1.08
CA LEU A 31 -3.37 2.45 -2.54
C LEU A 31 -4.58 1.64 -3.04
N GLY A 32 -5.42 1.11 -2.14
CA GLY A 32 -6.58 0.29 -2.50
C GLY A 32 -6.21 -1.05 -3.15
N ARG A 33 -5.00 -1.56 -2.91
CA ARG A 33 -4.52 -2.83 -3.48
C ARG A 33 -4.82 -3.99 -2.52
N SER A 34 -5.17 -5.15 -3.08
CA SER A 34 -5.40 -6.38 -2.30
C SER A 34 -4.11 -7.09 -1.86
N ARG A 35 -3.02 -6.84 -2.58
CA ARG A 35 -1.77 -7.59 -2.55
C ARG A 35 -0.57 -6.68 -2.33
N VAL A 36 0.28 -7.00 -1.36
CA VAL A 36 1.39 -6.13 -0.90
C VAL A 36 2.66 -6.23 -1.75
N GLU A 37 2.71 -7.16 -2.69
CA GLU A 37 3.91 -7.53 -3.45
C GLU A 37 4.53 -6.32 -4.14
N PHE A 38 3.70 -5.43 -4.70
CA PHE A 38 4.18 -4.21 -5.34
C PHE A 38 4.90 -3.27 -4.35
N VAL A 39 4.25 -2.93 -3.23
CA VAL A 39 4.81 -2.00 -2.23
C VAL A 39 6.08 -2.58 -1.59
N HIS A 40 6.01 -3.83 -1.15
CA HIS A 40 7.15 -4.47 -0.50
C HIS A 40 8.30 -4.73 -1.49
N GLY A 41 7.98 -5.11 -2.74
CA GLY A 41 8.97 -5.30 -3.80
C GLY A 41 9.72 -4.00 -4.08
N LEU A 42 9.00 -2.90 -4.31
CA LEU A 42 9.60 -1.59 -4.51
C LEU A 42 10.53 -1.19 -3.36
N LEU A 43 10.06 -1.31 -2.11
CA LEU A 43 10.86 -0.95 -0.93
C LEU A 43 12.08 -1.84 -0.75
N ARG A 44 12.00 -3.12 -1.13
CA ARG A 44 13.15 -4.03 -1.14
C ARG A 44 14.15 -3.63 -2.22
N ASP A 45 13.67 -3.43 -3.44
CA ASP A 45 14.52 -3.16 -4.61
C ASP A 45 15.22 -1.79 -4.50
N THR A 46 14.65 -0.88 -3.73
CA THR A 46 15.23 0.43 -3.38
C THR A 46 16.01 0.44 -2.06
N GLY A 47 16.18 -0.72 -1.40
CA GLY A 47 17.04 -0.87 -0.21
C GLY A 47 16.42 -0.45 1.13
N TYR A 48 15.15 -0.05 1.15
CA TYR A 48 14.43 0.33 2.38
C TYR A 48 14.00 -0.87 3.22
N ILE A 49 13.87 -2.05 2.59
CA ILE A 49 13.64 -3.34 3.26
C ILE A 49 14.76 -4.30 2.85
N GLN A 50 15.38 -4.94 3.84
CA GLN A 50 16.45 -5.90 3.57
C GLN A 50 15.92 -7.13 2.83
N PRO A 51 16.69 -7.71 1.90
CA PRO A 51 16.33 -8.96 1.27
C PRO A 51 16.29 -10.07 2.31
N MET A 52 15.26 -10.90 2.24
CA MET A 52 15.13 -12.07 3.09
C MET A 52 16.19 -13.13 2.71
N ALA A 53 16.82 -13.75 3.70
CA ALA A 53 17.72 -14.88 3.47
C ALA A 53 16.96 -16.05 2.83
N ARG A 54 17.59 -16.81 1.92
CA ARG A 54 16.94 -17.94 1.21
C ARG A 54 16.33 -18.97 2.17
N SER A 55 16.96 -19.22 3.31
CA SER A 55 16.48 -20.12 4.36
C SER A 55 15.14 -19.70 4.96
N GLU A 56 14.89 -18.39 5.06
CA GLU A 56 13.70 -17.86 5.73
C GLU A 56 12.44 -17.92 4.84
N TYR A 57 12.58 -18.05 3.51
CA TYR A 57 11.42 -18.14 2.61
C TYR A 57 10.56 -19.39 2.82
N ARG A 58 11.15 -20.48 3.29
CA ARG A 58 10.45 -21.74 3.58
C ARG A 58 10.19 -21.96 5.07
N ARG A 59 10.67 -21.03 5.91
CA ARG A 59 10.55 -21.17 7.36
C ARG A 59 9.11 -20.95 7.77
N THR A 60 8.60 -21.90 8.55
CA THR A 60 7.32 -21.77 9.23
C THR A 60 7.57 -21.17 10.61
N TYR A 61 6.72 -20.24 11.01
CA TYR A 61 6.73 -19.66 12.35
C TYR A 61 5.45 -20.07 13.05
N ASP A 62 5.58 -20.40 14.32
CA ASP A 62 4.46 -20.76 15.19
C ASP A 62 3.74 -19.48 15.65
N ILE A 63 2.85 -18.99 14.79
CA ILE A 63 2.00 -17.81 15.02
C ILE A 63 0.52 -18.19 14.93
N ASP A 64 -0.34 -17.40 15.57
CA ASP A 64 -1.78 -17.64 15.57
C ASP A 64 -2.36 -17.72 14.14
N PHE A 65 -3.22 -18.72 13.91
CA PHE A 65 -3.80 -19.01 12.60
C PHE A 65 -4.60 -17.84 12.01
N ARG A 66 -5.21 -17.00 12.86
CA ARG A 66 -6.00 -15.83 12.43
C ARG A 66 -5.09 -14.80 11.79
N PHE A 67 -3.90 -14.62 12.35
CA PHE A 67 -2.91 -13.71 11.80
C PHE A 67 -2.29 -14.25 10.51
N SER A 68 -1.85 -15.50 10.52
CA SER A 68 -1.28 -16.14 9.31
C SER A 68 -2.27 -16.18 8.14
N SER A 69 -3.56 -16.39 8.42
CA SER A 69 -4.63 -16.36 7.42
C SER A 69 -4.81 -14.99 6.77
N VAL A 70 -4.72 -13.90 7.53
CA VAL A 70 -4.84 -12.53 6.98
C VAL A 70 -3.61 -12.16 6.16
N LEU A 71 -2.41 -12.50 6.61
CA LEU A 71 -1.18 -12.31 5.84
C LEU A 71 -1.25 -13.04 4.49
N ARG A 72 -1.67 -14.30 4.50
CA ARG A 72 -1.84 -15.12 3.28
C ARG A 72 -2.82 -14.49 2.28
N LYS A 73 -3.95 -13.95 2.76
CA LYS A 73 -4.94 -13.27 1.89
C LYS A 73 -4.35 -12.04 1.19
N MET A 74 -3.34 -11.42 1.79
CA MET A 74 -2.64 -10.25 1.23
C MET A 74 -1.41 -10.60 0.39
N GLY A 75 -1.11 -11.89 0.18
CA GLY A 75 0.15 -12.29 -0.48
C GLY A 75 1.40 -11.99 0.37
N TYR A 76 1.23 -11.90 1.69
CA TYR A 76 2.29 -11.54 2.61
C TYR A 76 2.71 -12.75 3.46
N SER A 77 4.01 -12.93 3.69
CA SER A 77 4.51 -13.91 4.67
C SER A 77 4.85 -13.21 5.97
N PHE A 78 4.79 -13.94 7.09
CA PHE A 78 5.12 -13.39 8.40
C PHE A 78 6.54 -12.83 8.44
N GLY A 79 7.53 -13.55 7.90
CA GLY A 79 8.91 -13.03 7.83
C GLY A 79 9.00 -11.72 7.05
N ARG A 80 8.29 -11.57 5.91
CA ARG A 80 8.31 -10.33 5.13
C ARG A 80 7.57 -9.19 5.84
N TRP A 81 6.56 -9.52 6.65
CA TRP A 81 5.89 -8.56 7.52
C TRP A 81 6.84 -8.05 8.60
N CYS A 82 7.56 -8.95 9.30
CA CYS A 82 8.58 -8.58 10.28
C CYS A 82 9.68 -7.72 9.68
N LEU A 83 10.19 -8.06 8.49
CA LEU A 83 11.21 -7.26 7.80
C LEU A 83 10.72 -5.84 7.47
N GLY A 84 9.46 -5.70 7.07
CA GLY A 84 8.85 -4.38 6.83
C GLY A 84 8.70 -3.53 8.10
N TRP A 85 8.72 -4.18 9.27
CA TRP A 85 8.76 -3.53 10.58
C TRP A 85 10.16 -3.50 11.20
N LYS A 86 11.19 -3.95 10.47
CA LYS A 86 12.58 -4.06 10.95
C LYS A 86 12.71 -4.95 12.20
N MET A 87 11.89 -5.99 12.30
CA MET A 87 11.89 -6.96 13.40
C MET A 87 12.52 -8.29 12.98
N ASP A 88 13.14 -8.99 13.93
CA ASP A 88 13.50 -10.40 13.74
C ASP A 88 12.24 -11.28 13.78
N PRO A 89 12.00 -12.14 12.79
CA PRO A 89 10.83 -13.02 12.77
C PRO A 89 10.77 -14.01 13.95
N SER A 90 11.90 -14.54 14.42
CA SER A 90 11.89 -15.53 15.51
C SER A 90 11.48 -14.87 16.82
N SER A 91 12.06 -13.72 17.14
CA SER A 91 11.71 -12.93 18.32
C SER A 91 10.26 -12.45 18.26
N ALA A 92 9.81 -11.92 17.11
CA ALA A 92 8.42 -11.47 16.95
C ALA A 92 7.41 -12.62 17.11
N ALA A 93 7.75 -13.84 16.67
CA ALA A 93 6.88 -15.00 16.87
C ALA A 93 6.78 -15.38 18.35
N VAL A 94 7.88 -15.30 19.11
CA VAL A 94 7.89 -15.54 20.56
C VAL A 94 7.05 -14.50 21.28
N ASP A 95 7.23 -13.21 20.97
CA ASP A 95 6.46 -12.11 21.56
C ASP A 95 4.95 -12.34 21.40
N LEU A 96 4.53 -12.67 20.17
CA LEU A 96 3.12 -12.87 19.82
C LEU A 96 2.50 -14.16 20.38
N LYS A 97 3.24 -14.99 21.13
CA LYS A 97 2.66 -16.15 21.84
C LYS A 97 2.01 -15.79 23.15
N THR A 98 2.42 -14.69 23.77
CA THR A 98 1.94 -14.29 25.09
C THR A 98 1.25 -12.95 25.02
N GLN A 99 0.22 -12.76 25.85
CA GLN A 99 -0.37 -11.44 26.00
C GLN A 99 0.66 -10.48 26.63
N PRO A 100 0.73 -9.21 26.21
CA PRO A 100 1.59 -8.22 26.84
C PRO A 100 1.33 -8.17 28.35
N LYS A 101 2.35 -8.44 29.17
CA LYS A 101 2.25 -8.35 30.63
C LYS A 101 2.62 -6.94 31.08
N ASN A 102 1.94 -6.43 32.11
CA ASN A 102 2.28 -5.17 32.79
C ASN A 102 2.31 -3.90 31.92
N GLY A 103 1.56 -3.87 30.82
CA GLY A 103 1.44 -2.67 29.97
C GLY A 103 2.60 -2.42 29.01
N GLU A 104 3.66 -3.24 29.04
CA GLU A 104 4.74 -3.18 28.04
C GLU A 104 4.30 -3.91 26.77
N ILE A 105 3.88 -3.13 25.77
CA ILE A 105 3.51 -3.65 24.46
C ILE A 105 4.80 -3.79 23.64
N THR A 106 5.16 -5.02 23.27
CA THR A 106 6.34 -5.23 22.41
C THR A 106 6.08 -4.68 21.00
N ALA A 107 7.16 -4.40 20.26
CA ALA A 107 7.08 -3.91 18.88
C ALA A 107 6.21 -4.78 17.98
N ALA A 108 6.22 -6.11 18.18
CA ALA A 108 5.39 -7.04 17.41
C ALA A 108 3.90 -6.86 17.70
N HIS A 109 3.51 -6.63 18.96
CA HIS A 109 2.12 -6.34 19.31
C HIS A 109 1.68 -4.97 18.80
N GLU A 110 2.54 -3.95 18.88
CA GLU A 110 2.23 -2.62 18.33
C GLU A 110 2.02 -2.67 16.82
N ALA A 111 2.94 -3.32 16.11
CA ALA A 111 2.86 -3.54 14.66
C ALA A 111 1.57 -4.29 14.29
N LEU A 112 1.25 -5.39 14.99
CA LEU A 112 0.05 -6.17 14.73
C LEU A 112 -1.23 -5.37 15.01
N ARG A 113 -1.27 -4.61 16.11
CA ARG A 113 -2.39 -3.74 16.46
C ARG A 113 -2.59 -2.65 15.42
N ARG A 114 -1.52 -2.12 14.84
CA ARG A 114 -1.55 -1.06 13.83
C ARG A 114 -1.98 -1.58 12.45
N ASP A 115 -1.40 -2.68 12.00
CA ASP A 115 -1.70 -3.24 10.68
C ASP A 115 -3.01 -4.00 10.65
N PHE A 116 -3.31 -4.75 11.71
CA PHE A 116 -4.44 -5.68 11.81
C PHE A 116 -5.15 -5.56 13.16
N PRO A 117 -5.73 -4.39 13.47
CA PRO A 117 -6.34 -4.12 14.77
C PRO A 117 -7.40 -5.15 15.18
N GLU A 118 -8.22 -5.59 14.22
CA GLU A 118 -9.24 -6.64 14.44
C GLU A 118 -8.64 -8.00 14.78
N VAL A 119 -7.49 -8.33 14.20
CA VAL A 119 -6.78 -9.59 14.47
C VAL A 119 -6.15 -9.53 15.85
N HIS A 120 -5.47 -8.42 16.16
CA HIS A 120 -4.89 -8.19 17.49
C HIS A 120 -5.96 -8.30 18.60
N PHE A 121 -7.08 -7.60 18.45
CA PHE A 121 -8.20 -7.64 19.40
C PHE A 121 -8.76 -9.07 19.58
N ARG A 122 -8.91 -9.84 18.51
CA ARG A 122 -9.42 -11.22 18.61
C ARG A 122 -8.45 -12.18 19.29
N ILE A 123 -7.14 -11.96 19.16
CA ILE A 123 -6.12 -12.83 19.75
C ILE A 123 -5.88 -12.46 21.22
N PHE A 124 -5.76 -11.16 21.53
CA PHE A 124 -5.27 -10.68 22.83
C PHE A 124 -6.28 -9.85 23.63
N GLY A 125 -7.49 -9.60 23.10
CA GLY A 125 -8.49 -8.73 23.72
C GLY A 125 -8.14 -7.24 23.64
N GLY A 126 -8.73 -6.44 24.53
CA GLY A 126 -8.50 -4.99 24.62
C GLY A 126 -9.66 -4.14 24.08
N PRO A 127 -9.45 -2.83 23.83
CA PRO A 127 -10.49 -1.98 23.27
C PRO A 127 -10.80 -2.41 21.84
N SER A 128 -12.09 -2.65 21.54
CA SER A 128 -12.54 -2.98 20.19
C SER A 128 -12.08 -1.86 19.24
N PRO A 129 -11.45 -2.21 18.11
CA PRO A 129 -11.05 -1.20 17.15
C PRO A 129 -12.28 -0.46 16.61
N LYS A 130 -12.17 0.87 16.51
CA LYS A 130 -13.19 1.67 15.82
C LYS A 130 -13.20 1.22 14.36
N ARG A 131 -14.37 0.82 13.86
CA ARG A 131 -14.56 0.52 12.43
C ARG A 131 -14.16 1.77 11.63
N ARG A 132 -13.01 1.73 10.96
CA ARG A 132 -12.69 2.74 9.96
C ARG A 132 -13.67 2.53 8.80
N PRO A 133 -14.44 3.56 8.39
CA PRO A 133 -15.24 3.46 7.18
C PRO A 133 -14.35 2.94 6.06
N ARG A 134 -14.80 1.91 5.33
CA ARG A 134 -14.16 1.62 4.04
C ARG A 134 -14.29 2.91 3.25
N ALA A 135 -13.18 3.49 2.81
CA ALA A 135 -13.18 4.63 1.91
C ALA A 135 -13.76 4.18 0.57
N GLY A 136 -15.09 4.05 0.53
CA GLY A 136 -15.89 4.06 -0.66
C GLY A 136 -16.41 5.49 -0.81
N GLU A 137 -15.49 6.45 -0.96
CA GLU A 137 -15.85 7.65 -1.72
C GLU A 137 -15.96 7.13 -3.15
N PHE A 138 -17.20 6.84 -3.56
CA PHE A 138 -17.53 6.70 -4.97
C PHE A 138 -17.19 8.06 -5.60
N SER A 139 -15.94 8.24 -6.03
CA SER A 139 -15.63 9.33 -6.95
C SER A 139 -16.49 9.08 -8.17
N SER A 140 -17.30 10.06 -8.55
CA SER A 140 -17.97 10.03 -9.84
C SER A 140 -16.92 9.75 -10.91
N PRO A 141 -17.21 8.88 -11.90
CA PRO A 141 -16.28 8.63 -12.99
C PRO A 141 -15.81 9.96 -13.60
N PRO A 142 -14.51 10.11 -13.90
CA PRO A 142 -13.98 11.35 -14.44
C PRO A 142 -14.53 11.60 -15.85
N THR A 143 -14.65 12.86 -16.23
CA THR A 143 -14.99 13.23 -17.61
C THR A 143 -13.71 13.22 -18.45
N VAL A 144 -13.73 12.51 -19.57
CA VAL A 144 -12.60 12.42 -20.50
C VAL A 144 -12.90 13.22 -21.76
N MET A 145 -11.98 14.10 -22.15
CA MET A 145 -12.00 14.79 -23.43
C MET A 145 -10.93 14.18 -24.34
N ILE A 146 -11.30 13.86 -25.59
CA ILE A 146 -10.38 13.28 -26.58
C ILE A 146 -10.49 14.07 -27.88
N ALA A 147 -9.37 14.52 -28.41
CA ALA A 147 -9.30 15.26 -29.67
C ALA A 147 -8.05 14.86 -30.46
N TRP A 148 -8.15 14.91 -31.80
CA TRP A 148 -6.98 14.76 -32.67
C TRP A 148 -6.11 16.02 -32.62
N ASP A 149 -4.81 15.85 -32.40
CA ASP A 149 -3.82 16.92 -32.38
C ASP A 149 -2.88 16.77 -33.58
N MET A 150 -2.97 17.70 -34.53
CA MET A 150 -2.15 17.71 -35.75
C MET A 150 -0.65 17.93 -35.49
N THR A 151 -0.29 18.60 -34.40
CA THR A 151 1.13 18.85 -34.07
C THR A 151 1.79 17.62 -33.48
N ARG A 152 1.01 16.82 -32.76
CA ARG A 152 1.48 15.61 -32.07
C ARG A 152 1.18 14.33 -32.84
N ASP A 153 0.49 14.44 -33.97
CA ASP A 153 0.08 13.36 -34.85
C ASP A 153 -0.61 12.20 -34.10
N GLY A 154 -1.62 12.54 -33.30
CA GLY A 154 -2.31 11.55 -32.48
C GLY A 154 -3.53 12.08 -31.72
N TYR A 155 -4.25 11.16 -31.08
CA TYR A 155 -5.38 11.48 -30.21
C TYR A 155 -4.88 11.85 -28.81
N VAL A 156 -5.12 13.10 -28.42
CA VAL A 156 -4.82 13.61 -27.08
C VAL A 156 -6.04 13.42 -26.20
N ALA A 157 -5.89 12.64 -25.14
CA ALA A 157 -6.90 12.41 -24.12
C ALA A 157 -6.54 13.17 -22.84
N LYS A 158 -7.51 13.84 -22.21
CA LYS A 158 -7.35 14.61 -20.97
C LYS A 158 -8.50 14.37 -20.02
N ILE A 159 -8.22 14.41 -18.71
CA ILE A 159 -9.26 14.44 -17.68
C ILE A 159 -9.71 15.88 -17.47
N VAL A 160 -11.01 16.17 -17.59
CA VAL A 160 -11.53 17.54 -17.51
C VAL A 160 -11.32 18.15 -16.13
N GLU A 161 -11.55 17.36 -15.08
CA GLU A 161 -11.39 17.77 -13.69
C GLU A 161 -9.91 17.90 -13.29
N HIS A 162 -9.01 17.24 -14.04
CA HIS A 162 -7.57 17.24 -13.80
C HIS A 162 -6.79 17.36 -15.12
N PRO A 163 -6.77 18.55 -15.75
CA PRO A 163 -6.14 18.74 -17.07
C PRO A 163 -4.64 18.47 -17.09
N THR A 164 -4.00 18.37 -15.93
CA THR A 164 -2.60 17.96 -15.78
C THR A 164 -2.37 16.49 -16.07
N VAL A 165 -3.41 15.66 -16.11
CA VAL A 165 -3.37 14.25 -16.52
C VAL A 165 -3.78 14.18 -18.00
N GLU A 166 -2.80 13.90 -18.85
CA GLU A 166 -2.94 13.94 -20.30
C GLU A 166 -2.09 12.82 -20.93
N GLU A 167 -2.65 12.16 -21.93
CA GLU A 167 -1.99 11.09 -22.68
C GLU A 167 -2.25 11.21 -24.18
N ILE A 168 -1.39 10.57 -24.96
CA ILE A 168 -1.47 10.56 -26.43
C ILE A 168 -1.53 9.12 -26.90
N GLY A 169 -2.54 8.80 -27.72
CA GLY A 169 -2.65 7.52 -28.42
C GLY A 169 -2.52 7.71 -29.93
N VAL A 170 -2.03 6.67 -30.61
CA VAL A 170 -1.99 6.63 -32.09
C VAL A 170 -3.40 6.55 -32.69
N ASP A 171 -4.35 6.02 -31.93
CA ASP A 171 -5.76 5.95 -32.24
C ASP A 171 -6.60 6.27 -30.99
N TRP A 172 -7.92 6.33 -31.17
CA TRP A 172 -8.85 6.67 -30.11
C TRP A 172 -8.86 5.65 -28.97
N GLU A 173 -8.79 4.35 -29.27
CA GLU A 173 -8.82 3.29 -28.25
C GLU A 173 -7.55 3.33 -27.39
N HIS A 174 -6.40 3.48 -28.03
CA HIS A 174 -5.11 3.61 -27.36
C HIS A 174 -5.09 4.86 -26.46
N ALA A 175 -5.65 5.98 -26.90
CA ALA A 175 -5.75 7.20 -26.08
C ALA A 175 -6.64 6.98 -24.84
N VAL A 176 -7.77 6.25 -24.98
CA VAL A 176 -8.65 5.87 -23.87
C VAL A 176 -7.96 4.96 -22.86
N GLU A 177 -7.23 3.95 -23.33
CA GLU A 177 -6.52 3.02 -22.44
C GLU A 177 -5.43 3.73 -21.64
N ARG A 178 -4.63 4.57 -22.32
CA ARG A 178 -3.55 5.33 -21.67
C ARG A 178 -4.10 6.31 -20.64
N ILE A 179 -5.13 7.08 -20.97
CA ILE A 179 -5.69 8.06 -20.02
C ILE A 179 -6.34 7.39 -18.80
N ARG A 180 -6.97 6.21 -18.98
CA ARG A 180 -7.48 5.41 -17.86
C ARG A 180 -6.37 4.96 -16.93
N THR A 181 -5.26 4.50 -17.50
CA THR A 181 -4.07 4.09 -16.74
C THR A 181 -3.48 5.26 -15.97
N ALA A 182 -3.28 6.40 -16.64
CA ALA A 182 -2.76 7.63 -16.04
C ALA A 182 -3.65 8.11 -14.89
N TYR A 183 -4.97 8.17 -15.10
CA TYR A 183 -5.91 8.57 -14.06
C TYR A 183 -5.91 7.61 -12.87
N GLY A 184 -5.85 6.30 -13.11
CA GLY A 184 -5.74 5.31 -12.04
C GLY A 184 -4.49 5.47 -11.18
N LEU A 185 -3.35 5.85 -11.77
CA LEU A 185 -2.13 6.20 -11.03
C LEU A 185 -2.31 7.49 -10.23
N PHE A 186 -2.88 8.52 -10.85
CA PHE A 186 -3.17 9.80 -10.20
C PHE A 186 -4.08 9.66 -8.97
N GLU A 187 -5.14 8.86 -9.07
CA GLU A 187 -6.02 8.58 -7.93
C GLU A 187 -5.29 7.87 -6.78
N ARG A 188 -4.42 6.90 -7.11
CA ARG A 188 -3.61 6.19 -6.10
C ARG A 188 -2.66 7.14 -5.38
N ILE A 189 -1.99 8.02 -6.12
CA ILE A 189 -1.11 9.06 -5.56
C ILE A 189 -1.90 9.98 -4.63
N THR A 190 -3.09 10.41 -5.07
CA THR A 190 -3.96 11.30 -4.27
C THR A 190 -4.39 10.63 -2.97
N LYS A 191 -4.83 9.37 -3.02
CA LYS A 191 -5.20 8.58 -1.84
C LYS A 191 -4.03 8.38 -0.89
N LEU A 192 -2.84 8.08 -1.42
CA LEU A 192 -1.63 7.93 -0.60
C LEU A 192 -1.22 9.25 0.06
N ASN A 193 -1.26 10.38 -0.67
CA ASN A 193 -0.98 11.70 -0.10
C ASN A 193 -1.95 12.08 1.02
N LYS A 194 -3.25 11.78 0.86
CA LYS A 194 -4.26 11.95 1.92
C LYS A 194 -3.89 11.13 3.16
N ALA A 195 -3.49 9.86 2.97
CA ALA A 195 -3.07 8.99 4.07
C ALA A 195 -1.80 9.48 4.78
N ILE A 196 -0.79 9.93 4.05
CA ILE A 196 0.44 10.51 4.60
C ILE A 196 0.12 11.74 5.47
N ARG A 197 -0.74 12.65 4.99
CA ARG A 197 -1.14 13.85 5.74
C ARG A 197 -1.87 13.51 7.03
N LEU A 198 -2.81 12.56 6.97
CA LEU A 198 -3.54 12.10 8.16
C LEU A 198 -2.60 11.45 9.18
N LYS A 199 -1.55 10.76 8.73
CA LYS A 199 -0.55 10.16 9.61
C LYS A 199 0.30 11.20 10.34
N ALA A 200 0.60 12.33 9.69
CA ALA A 200 1.41 13.40 10.29
C ALA A 200 0.69 14.18 11.41
N THR A 201 -0.62 14.00 11.58
CA THR A 201 -1.43 14.65 12.62
C THR A 201 -1.82 13.71 13.77
N GLU A 202 -1.42 12.44 13.71
CA GLU A 202 -1.56 11.45 14.80
C GLU A 202 -0.35 11.50 15.73
#